data_AF-A0A098C0E8-F1
#
_entry.id   AF-A0A098C0E8-F1
#
_cell.length_a   1.000
_cell.length_b   1.000
_cell.length_c   1.000
_cell.angle_alpha   90.00
_cell.angle_beta   90.00
_cell.angle_gamma   90.00
#
_symmetry.space_group_name_H-M   'P 1'
#
loop_
_entity.id
_entity.type
_entity.pdbx_description
1 polymer ?
#
loop_
_entity_poly.entity_id
_entity_poly.type
_entity_poly.pdbx_seq_one_letter_code
_entity_poly.pdbx_strand_id
1 'polypeptide(L)' 'MSITLENTLPPYPHFQEGILRAPNRGYRLTKLQTKIALKNALRYIPPEQHSLLAPEFLEELKARGRV' A
#
# COMPACT_ATOMS: atom_id res chain seq x y z
N MET A 1 -4.82 27.34 -5.91
CA MET A 1 -5.69 26.47 -5.09
C MET A 1 -4.80 25.60 -4.22
N SER A 2 -4.77 25.84 -2.91
CA SER A 2 -4.10 24.97 -1.96
C SER A 2 -5.06 23.85 -1.57
N ILE A 3 -4.93 22.69 -2.19
CA ILE A 3 -5.66 21.48 -1.80
C ILE A 3 -4.94 20.93 -0.59
N THR A 4 -5.42 21.23 0.61
CA THR A 4 -4.99 20.57 1.84
C THR A 4 -5.80 19.29 1.99
N LEU A 5 -5.16 18.15 1.76
CA LEU A 5 -5.73 16.85 2.07
C LEU A 5 -5.80 16.73 3.60
N GLU A 6 -6.98 16.39 4.11
CA GLU A 6 -7.17 16.06 5.51
C GLU A 6 -6.34 14.81 5.86
N ASN A 7 -5.77 14.78 7.06
CA ASN A 7 -4.92 13.68 7.55
C ASN A 7 -5.74 12.45 7.99
N THR A 8 -6.91 12.25 7.38
CA THR A 8 -7.84 11.15 7.68
C THR A 8 -7.76 10.10 6.58
N LEU A 9 -7.65 8.84 6.99
CA LEU A 9 -7.67 7.74 6.04
C LEU A 9 -9.11 7.47 5.57
N PRO A 10 -9.32 7.23 4.27
CA PRO A 10 -10.61 6.74 3.79
C PRO A 10 -10.91 5.36 4.39
N PRO A 11 -12.18 4.94 4.37
CA PRO A 11 -12.54 3.58 4.74
C PRO A 11 -11.84 2.56 3.84
N TYR A 12 -11.57 1.37 4.38
CA TYR A 12 -10.92 0.30 3.63
C TYR A 12 -11.76 -0.08 2.40
N PRO A 13 -11.19 -0.07 1.18
CA PRO A 13 -11.95 -0.31 -0.03
C PRO A 13 -12.42 -1.77 -0.12
N HIS A 14 -13.66 -1.98 -0.53
CA HIS A 14 -14.19 -3.32 -0.79
C HIS A 14 -13.71 -3.85 -2.14
N PHE A 15 -13.51 -5.17 -2.21
CA PHE A 15 -13.20 -5.84 -3.46
C PHE A 15 -14.45 -5.86 -4.36
N GLN A 16 -14.40 -5.10 -5.45
CA GLN A 16 -15.47 -5.11 -6.45
C GLN A 16 -15.32 -6.33 -7.39
N GLU A 17 -16.31 -7.22 -7.33
CA GLU A 17 -16.45 -8.37 -8.21
C GLU A 17 -16.83 -7.94 -9.64
N GLY A 18 -16.48 -8.77 -10.64
CA GLY A 18 -16.81 -8.53 -12.05
C GLY A 18 -15.88 -7.58 -12.81
N ILE A 19 -14.85 -7.02 -12.16
CA ILE A 19 -13.85 -6.16 -12.82
C ILE A 19 -12.56 -6.95 -13.11
N LEU A 20 -12.08 -6.88 -14.35
CA LEU A 20 -10.78 -7.42 -14.73
C LEU A 20 -9.66 -6.62 -14.06
N ARG A 21 -8.85 -7.29 -13.24
CA ARG A 21 -7.69 -6.69 -12.55
C ARG A 21 -6.38 -7.22 -13.13
N ALA A 22 -5.30 -6.48 -12.90
CA ALA A 22 -3.97 -6.90 -13.33
C ALA A 22 -3.59 -8.24 -12.69
N PRO A 23 -2.88 -9.13 -13.40
CA PRO A 23 -2.42 -10.39 -12.83
C PRO A 23 -1.42 -10.15 -11.70
N ASN A 24 -1.39 -11.08 -10.74
CA ASN A 24 -0.41 -11.09 -9.67
C ASN A 24 1.01 -11.18 -10.26
N ARG A 25 1.90 -10.28 -9.83
CA ARG A 25 3.29 -10.26 -10.33
C ARG A 25 4.25 -11.11 -9.48
N GLY A 26 3.72 -11.73 -8.42
CA GLY A 26 4.43 -12.57 -7.47
C GLY A 26 5.28 -11.74 -6.50
N TYR A 27 5.57 -12.33 -5.35
CA TYR A 27 6.47 -11.75 -4.36
C TYR A 27 7.83 -12.44 -4.44
N ARG A 28 8.85 -11.73 -4.96
CA ARG A 28 10.23 -12.23 -5.13
C ARG A 28 11.26 -11.39 -4.38
N LEU A 29 10.81 -10.45 -3.55
CA LEU A 29 11.68 -9.50 -2.87
C LEU A 29 12.32 -10.15 -1.64
N THR A 30 13.60 -9.84 -1.42
CA THR A 30 14.30 -10.15 -0.17
C THR A 30 13.77 -9.27 0.96
N LYS A 31 14.00 -9.67 2.23
CA LYS A 31 13.59 -8.88 3.41
C LYS A 31 14.06 -7.42 3.35
N LEU A 32 15.27 -7.18 2.84
CA LEU A 32 15.84 -5.84 2.70
C LEU A 32 15.10 -5.04 1.62
N GLN A 33 14.87 -5.64 0.45
CA GLN A 33 14.13 -5.00 -0.64
C GLN A 33 12.68 -4.70 -0.26
N THR A 34 12.02 -5.60 0.48
CA THR A 34 10.67 -5.38 1.01
C THR A 34 10.63 -4.20 1.97
N LYS A 35 11.64 -4.06 2.84
CA LYS A 35 11.75 -2.88 3.71
C LYS A 35 11.91 -1.59 2.92
N ILE A 36 12.67 -1.61 1.82
CA ILE A 36 12.82 -0.45 0.92
C ILE A 36 11.51 -0.14 0.20
N ALA A 37 10.81 -1.15 -0.32
CA ALA A 37 9.52 -0.97 -0.99
C ALA A 37 8.48 -0.32 -0.07
N LEU A 38 8.38 -0.82 1.17
CA LEU A 38 7.50 -0.23 2.19
C LEU A 38 7.89 1.21 2.53
N LYS A 39 9.19 1.51 2.69
CA LYS A 39 9.66 2.89 2.91
C LYS A 39 9.31 3.82 1.75
N ASN A 40 9.40 3.33 0.51
CA ASN A 40 9.07 4.12 -0.67
C ASN A 40 7.57 4.44 -0.73
N ALA A 41 6.71 3.48 -0.36
CA ALA A 41 5.27 3.69 -0.27
C ALA A 41 4.92 4.68 0.87
N LEU A 42 5.46 4.46 2.07
CA LEU A 42 5.21 5.29 3.25
C LEU A 42 5.76 6.73 3.13
N ARG A 43 6.65 7.01 2.15
CA ARG A 43 7.18 8.36 1.91
C ARG A 43 6.09 9.39 1.58
N TYR A 44 4.98 8.95 1.01
CA TYR A 44 3.88 9.83 0.58
C TYR A 44 2.83 10.04 1.68
N ILE A 45 3.03 9.42 2.84
CA ILE A 45 2.02 9.32 3.90
C ILE A 45 2.57 9.95 5.19
N PRO A 46 1.73 10.63 5.97
CA PRO A 46 2.13 11.17 7.27
C PRO A 46 2.50 10.05 8.26
N PRO A 47 3.51 10.27 9.13
CA PRO A 47 4.06 9.25 10.01
C PRO A 47 3.05 8.65 11.00
N GLU A 48 2.02 9.42 11.37
CA GLU A 48 0.94 8.99 12.26
C GLU A 48 0.17 7.79 11.70
N GLN A 49 0.09 7.68 10.37
CA GLN A 49 -0.64 6.62 9.67
C GLN A 49 0.26 5.42 9.33
N HIS A 50 1.59 5.51 9.51
CA HIS A 50 2.52 4.45 9.13
C HIS A 50 2.28 3.14 9.89
N SER A 51 1.88 3.23 11.15
CA SER A 51 1.59 2.05 11.98
C SER A 51 0.40 1.23 11.44
N LEU A 52 -0.57 1.90 10.81
CA LEU A 52 -1.76 1.25 10.26
C LEU A 52 -1.51 0.76 8.83
N LEU A 53 -0.82 1.56 8.00
CA LEU A 53 -0.61 1.27 6.58
C LEU A 53 0.55 0.31 6.31
N ALA A 54 1.58 0.26 7.16
CA ALA A 54 2.70 -0.66 6.98
C ALA A 54 2.30 -2.14 6.90
N PRO A 55 1.44 -2.68 7.77
CA PRO A 55 0.98 -4.07 7.65
C PRO A 55 0.11 -4.28 6.40
N GLU A 56 -0.77 -3.33 6.07
CA GLU A 56 -1.60 -3.38 4.86
C GLU A 56 -0.75 -3.47 3.59
N PHE A 57 0.24 -2.59 3.47
CA PHE A 57 1.18 -2.56 2.36
C PHE A 57 2.01 -3.83 2.23
N LEU A 58 2.35 -4.46 3.36
CA LEU A 58 3.05 -5.73 3.34
C LEU A 58 2.15 -6.87 2.82
N GLU A 59 0.87 -6.88 3.20
CA GLU A 59 -0.09 -7.86 2.69
C GLU A 59 -0.32 -7.68 1.19
N GLU A 60 -0.51 -6.44 0.71
CA GLU A 60 -0.68 -6.17 -0.73
C GLU A 60 0.55 -6.59 -1.52
N LEU A 61 1.75 -6.29 -1.01
CA LEU A 61 3.00 -6.67 -1.65
C LEU A 61 3.15 -8.20 -1.73
N LYS A 62 2.70 -8.95 -0.72
CA LYS A 62 2.72 -10.43 -0.73
C LYS A 62 1.65 -11.02 -1.63
N ALA A 63 0.43 -10.49 -1.57
CA ALA A 63 -0.74 -11.03 -2.26
C ALA A 63 -0.76 -10.67 -3.75
N ARG A 64 -0.35 -9.45 -4.11
CA ARG A 64 -0.44 -8.91 -5.49
C ARG A 64 0.94 -8.65 -6.12
N GLY A 65 2.01 -8.70 -5.33
CA GLY A 65 3.36 -8.37 -5.78
C GLY A 65 3.62 -6.87 -5.95
N ARG A 66 2.69 -6.01 -5.49
CA ARG A 66 2.73 -4.54 -5.68
C ARG A 66 2.08 -3.80 -4.53
N VAL A 67 2.60 -2.59 -4.30
CA VAL A 67 2.11 -1.55 -3.40
C VAL A 67 2.52 -0.19 -3.95
#